data_AF-A0A8S3ZFS1-F1
#
_entry.id   AF-A0A8S3ZFS1-F1
#
_cell.length_a   1.000
_cell.length_b   1.000
_cell.length_c   1.000
_cell.angle_alpha   90.00
_cell.angle_beta   90.00
_cell.angle_gamma   90.00
#
_symmetry.space_group_name_H-M   'P 1'
#
loop_
_entity.id
_entity.type
_entity.pdbx_description
1 polymer ?
#
loop_
_entity_poly.entity_id
_entity_poly.type
_entity_poly.pdbx_seq_one_letter_code
_entity_poly.pdbx_strand_id
1 'polypeptide(L)'
;DENASYDVNGHDPDPQPRYDFTNENRHGTRCAGEVAAQADNHVCSVGVAFNARIGGVRMLDGDVTDSVEAQSLGLNPQHIHIYSASWGPDDDGRTVDGPATLARKAFYDGITKGRGSLGSIFVWASGNGGRDSDNCNCDGYTNSIYTLSISSATENGNIPWYSEACSSTLATTYSSGSGGEKQIVTTDLRQSCTETHTGTSASAPLAAGIIALALEA
;
A
#
# COMPACT_ATOMS: atom_id res chain seq x y z
N ASP A 1 2.32 2.00 -16.01
CA ASP A 1 1.10 2.39 -16.73
C ASP A 1 0.83 3.85 -16.44
N GLU A 2 0.94 4.71 -17.46
CA GLU A 2 0.77 6.17 -17.34
C GLU A 2 -0.60 6.55 -16.78
N ASN A 3 -1.67 5.83 -17.15
CA ASN A 3 -3.03 6.12 -16.66
C ASN A 3 -3.26 5.61 -15.23
N ALA A 4 -2.33 4.84 -14.67
CA ALA A 4 -2.31 4.43 -13.27
C ALA A 4 -1.27 5.20 -12.44
N SER A 5 -0.69 6.28 -12.99
CA SER A 5 0.45 6.98 -12.40
C SER A 5 0.27 8.48 -12.39
N TYR A 6 0.80 9.15 -11.37
CA TYR A 6 0.86 10.61 -11.28
C TYR A 6 1.80 11.05 -10.16
N ASP A 7 2.48 12.18 -10.31
CA ASP A 7 3.20 12.85 -9.22
C ASP A 7 2.37 14.02 -8.68
N VAL A 8 1.75 13.79 -7.52
CA VAL A 8 0.97 14.82 -6.82
C VAL A 8 1.90 15.82 -6.13
N ASN A 9 3.08 15.40 -5.67
CA ASN A 9 4.06 16.31 -5.07
C ASN A 9 4.70 17.23 -6.14
N GLY A 10 5.08 16.66 -7.28
CA GLY A 10 5.68 17.35 -8.43
C GLY A 10 4.69 18.08 -9.34
N HIS A 11 3.40 17.72 -9.27
CA HIS A 11 2.32 18.21 -10.12
C HIS A 11 2.53 17.89 -11.62
N ASP A 12 2.96 16.67 -11.91
CA ASP A 12 3.27 16.21 -13.25
C ASP A 12 2.96 14.70 -13.40
N PRO A 13 2.94 14.13 -14.62
CA PRO A 13 2.52 12.74 -14.81
C PRO A 13 3.60 11.69 -14.47
N ASP A 14 4.82 12.07 -14.12
CA ASP A 14 5.94 11.16 -13.88
C ASP A 14 6.15 10.88 -12.38
N PRO A 15 5.71 9.72 -11.84
CA PRO A 15 5.87 9.39 -10.43
C PRO A 15 7.30 8.96 -10.04
N GLN A 16 8.31 9.23 -10.88
CA GLN A 16 9.68 8.84 -10.64
C GLN A 16 10.13 9.28 -9.24
N PRO A 17 10.59 8.33 -8.38
CA PRO A 17 11.02 8.68 -7.04
C PRO A 17 12.27 9.56 -7.07
N ARG A 18 12.31 10.56 -6.19
CA ARG A 18 13.52 11.36 -5.96
C ARG A 18 14.60 10.49 -5.34
N TYR A 19 15.76 10.43 -5.99
CA TYR A 19 16.93 9.73 -5.47
C TYR A 19 17.71 10.60 -4.49
N ASP A 20 18.09 10.02 -3.36
CA ASP A 20 19.02 10.58 -2.39
C ASP A 20 19.95 9.50 -1.82
N PHE A 21 20.79 9.88 -0.86
CA PHE A 21 21.77 8.98 -0.25
C PHE A 21 21.14 7.99 0.74
N THR A 22 19.97 8.29 1.30
CA THR A 22 19.27 7.43 2.28
C THR A 22 18.36 6.40 1.59
N ASN A 23 18.01 6.63 0.33
CA ASN A 23 17.01 5.88 -0.43
C ASN A 23 15.65 5.87 0.29
N GLU A 24 15.24 6.99 0.87
CA GLU A 24 13.98 7.06 1.63
C GLU A 24 12.75 6.79 0.77
N ASN A 25 12.77 7.26 -0.49
CA ASN A 25 11.69 7.10 -1.47
C ASN A 25 11.63 5.72 -2.15
N ARG A 26 12.11 4.66 -1.48
CA ARG A 26 12.14 3.29 -2.05
C ARG A 26 10.87 2.50 -1.90
N HIS A 27 10.01 2.92 -0.97
CA HIS A 27 8.87 2.16 -0.51
C HIS A 27 7.92 1.78 -1.66
N GLY A 28 7.48 2.75 -2.46
CA GLY A 28 6.57 2.51 -3.58
C GLY A 28 7.12 1.54 -4.64
N THR A 29 8.42 1.58 -4.95
CA THR A 29 9.06 0.64 -5.90
C THR A 29 9.06 -0.79 -5.35
N ARG A 30 9.23 -0.97 -4.03
CA ARG A 30 9.16 -2.29 -3.39
C ARG A 30 7.75 -2.85 -3.44
N CYS A 31 6.76 -2.06 -3.04
CA CYS A 31 5.36 -2.46 -3.08
C CYS A 31 4.87 -2.77 -4.52
N ALA A 32 5.30 -2.00 -5.51
CA ALA A 32 4.93 -2.25 -6.90
C ALA A 32 5.43 -3.62 -7.42
N GLY A 33 6.65 -4.02 -7.02
CA GLY A 33 7.22 -5.31 -7.40
C GLY A 33 6.45 -6.50 -6.81
N GLU A 34 5.93 -6.37 -5.58
CA GLU A 34 5.13 -7.42 -4.95
C GLU A 34 3.83 -7.68 -5.71
N VAL A 35 3.22 -6.64 -6.27
CA VAL A 35 1.99 -6.76 -7.06
C VAL A 35 2.30 -7.34 -8.44
N ALA A 36 3.24 -6.76 -9.18
CA ALA A 36 3.34 -6.97 -10.63
C ALA A 36 4.78 -6.97 -11.18
N ALA A 37 5.79 -7.39 -10.40
CA ALA A 37 7.10 -7.67 -10.99
C ALA A 37 6.98 -8.72 -12.11
N GLN A 38 7.63 -8.44 -13.23
CA GLN A 38 7.54 -9.23 -14.46
C GLN A 38 8.10 -10.65 -14.25
N ALA A 39 7.33 -11.67 -14.65
CA ALA A 39 7.79 -13.06 -14.68
C ALA A 39 8.72 -13.34 -15.86
N ASP A 40 9.54 -14.40 -15.74
CA ASP A 40 10.33 -15.01 -16.84
C ASP A 40 11.30 -14.07 -17.57
N ASN A 41 11.83 -13.04 -16.89
CA ASN A 41 12.81 -12.10 -17.46
C ASN A 41 14.22 -12.23 -16.85
N HIS A 42 14.45 -13.20 -15.94
CA HIS A 42 15.69 -13.40 -15.19
C HIS A 42 16.13 -12.19 -14.33
N VAL A 43 15.20 -11.31 -13.95
CA VAL A 43 15.45 -10.15 -13.10
C VAL A 43 14.65 -10.29 -11.80
N CYS A 44 15.35 -10.27 -10.66
CA CYS A 44 14.76 -10.13 -9.35
C CYS A 44 13.81 -11.26 -8.90
N SER A 45 12.50 -10.97 -8.87
CA SER A 45 11.41 -11.79 -8.38
C SER A 45 10.20 -11.66 -9.32
N VAL A 46 9.08 -12.26 -8.94
CA VAL A 46 7.81 -12.20 -9.69
C VAL A 46 6.73 -11.62 -8.78
N GLY A 47 5.88 -10.76 -9.34
CA GLY A 47 4.73 -10.22 -8.63
C GLY A 47 3.59 -11.22 -8.56
N VAL A 48 2.71 -11.08 -7.56
CA VAL A 48 1.55 -11.97 -7.40
C VAL A 48 0.67 -11.97 -8.66
N ALA A 49 0.45 -10.79 -9.24
CA ALA A 49 -0.27 -10.58 -10.49
C ALA A 49 0.69 -10.05 -11.56
N PHE A 50 1.69 -10.86 -11.92
CA PHE A 50 2.77 -10.49 -12.85
C PHE A 50 2.33 -10.10 -14.28
N ASN A 51 1.08 -10.37 -14.68
CA ASN A 51 0.50 -9.91 -15.94
C ASN A 51 -0.34 -8.63 -15.80
N ALA A 52 -0.56 -8.14 -14.57
CA ALA A 52 -1.30 -6.91 -14.34
C ALA A 52 -0.48 -5.68 -14.78
N ARG A 53 -1.20 -4.61 -15.13
CA ARG A 53 -0.60 -3.28 -15.28
C ARG A 53 -0.40 -2.67 -13.91
N ILE A 54 0.76 -2.03 -13.71
CA ILE A 54 1.12 -1.35 -12.46
C ILE A 54 1.44 0.13 -12.73
N GLY A 55 1.08 0.99 -11.80
CA GLY A 55 1.41 2.41 -11.78
C GLY A 55 1.72 2.86 -10.36
N GLY A 56 2.12 4.12 -10.19
CA GLY A 56 2.49 4.68 -8.89
C GLY A 56 2.03 6.11 -8.74
N VAL A 57 1.59 6.48 -7.53
CA VAL A 57 1.26 7.86 -7.19
C VAL A 57 2.33 8.39 -6.22
N ARG A 58 3.12 9.36 -6.67
CA ARG A 58 4.11 10.02 -5.79
C ARG A 58 3.38 11.13 -5.03
N MET A 59 3.11 10.85 -3.75
CA MET A 59 2.33 11.75 -2.87
C MET A 59 2.90 11.89 -1.46
N LEU A 60 3.85 11.03 -1.05
CA LEU A 60 4.48 11.02 0.28
C LEU A 60 5.84 11.75 0.35
N ASP A 61 6.42 12.18 -0.78
CA ASP A 61 7.73 12.86 -0.81
C ASP A 61 7.54 14.38 -0.72
N GLY A 62 6.79 14.83 0.29
CA GLY A 62 6.41 16.22 0.53
C GLY A 62 5.29 16.33 1.57
N ASP A 63 4.76 17.54 1.76
CA ASP A 63 3.65 17.79 2.70
C ASP A 63 2.39 17.04 2.25
N VAL A 64 1.91 16.12 3.10
CA VAL A 64 0.69 15.34 2.85
C VAL A 64 -0.50 16.07 3.47
N THR A 65 -1.29 16.73 2.62
CA THR A 65 -2.51 17.44 3.01
C THR A 65 -3.77 16.66 2.61
N ASP A 66 -4.93 17.00 3.17
CA ASP A 66 -6.24 16.43 2.79
C ASP A 66 -6.47 16.47 1.26
N SER A 67 -5.99 17.53 0.60
CA SER A 67 -6.09 17.65 -0.86
C SER A 67 -5.16 16.71 -1.63
N VAL A 68 -3.95 16.46 -1.13
CA VAL A 68 -2.96 15.54 -1.73
C VAL A 68 -3.48 14.11 -1.62
N GLU A 69 -4.02 13.74 -0.46
CA GLU A 69 -4.67 12.44 -0.26
C GLU A 69 -5.88 12.25 -1.18
N ALA A 70 -6.79 13.22 -1.22
CA ALA A 70 -7.99 13.13 -2.03
C ALA A 70 -7.69 13.02 -3.53
N GLN A 71 -6.69 13.75 -4.03
CA GLN A 71 -6.24 13.64 -5.42
C GLN A 71 -5.65 12.26 -5.71
N SER A 72 -4.85 11.72 -4.79
CA SER A 72 -4.23 10.40 -4.92
C SER A 72 -5.26 9.28 -4.93
N LEU A 73 -6.20 9.29 -3.97
CA LEU A 73 -7.30 8.34 -3.85
C LEU A 73 -8.28 8.43 -5.04
N GLY A 74 -8.42 9.61 -5.63
CA GLY A 74 -9.30 9.90 -6.75
C GLY A 74 -8.65 9.79 -8.12
N LEU A 75 -7.40 9.33 -8.24
CA LEU A 75 -6.70 9.27 -9.52
C LEU A 75 -7.36 8.25 -10.46
N ASN A 76 -7.81 8.71 -11.62
CA ASN A 76 -8.29 7.88 -12.73
C ASN A 76 -9.14 6.65 -12.32
N PRO A 77 -10.25 6.83 -11.57
CA PRO A 77 -10.98 5.72 -10.94
C PRO A 77 -11.76 4.86 -11.94
N GLN A 78 -11.80 5.24 -13.21
CA GLN A 78 -12.36 4.41 -14.29
C GLN A 78 -11.31 3.49 -14.95
N HIS A 79 -10.02 3.75 -14.70
CA HIS A 79 -8.90 2.98 -15.23
C HIS A 79 -8.22 2.15 -14.14
N ILE A 80 -7.98 2.76 -12.98
CA ILE A 80 -7.39 2.09 -11.82
C ILE A 80 -8.47 1.27 -11.12
N HIS A 81 -8.20 -0.03 -10.95
CA HIS A 81 -9.12 -0.93 -10.27
C HIS A 81 -8.85 -1.00 -8.75
N ILE A 82 -7.58 -1.08 -8.38
CA ILE A 82 -7.11 -1.34 -7.02
C ILE A 82 -6.08 -0.27 -6.66
N TYR A 83 -6.23 0.31 -5.48
CA TYR A 83 -5.30 1.22 -4.85
C TYR A 83 -4.72 0.51 -3.63
N SER A 84 -3.40 0.49 -3.49
CA SER A 84 -2.71 -0.10 -2.33
C SER A 84 -1.97 0.99 -1.58
N ALA A 85 -2.26 1.14 -0.29
CA ALA A 85 -1.68 2.19 0.55
C ALA A 85 -1.36 1.66 1.96
N SER A 86 -0.46 2.36 2.64
CA SER A 86 -0.01 2.02 3.99
C SER A 86 0.40 3.26 4.78
N TRP A 87 -0.19 4.40 4.44
CA TRP A 87 -0.01 5.66 5.15
C TRP A 87 -1.26 5.93 6.01
N GLY A 88 -1.09 6.75 7.02
CA GLY A 88 -2.09 7.04 8.04
C GLY A 88 -1.48 7.97 9.10
N PRO A 89 -2.11 8.08 10.27
CA PRO A 89 -1.54 8.79 11.42
C PRO A 89 -0.24 8.14 11.89
N ASP A 90 0.48 8.81 12.80
CA ASP A 90 1.67 8.23 13.41
C ASP A 90 1.31 6.98 14.24
N ASP A 91 1.99 5.86 13.97
CA ASP A 91 1.85 4.57 14.65
C ASP A 91 2.51 4.59 16.07
N ASP A 92 2.18 5.59 16.89
CA ASP A 92 2.85 5.89 18.17
C ASP A 92 2.08 5.44 19.42
N GLY A 93 0.93 4.75 19.24
CA GLY A 93 0.07 4.30 20.32
C GLY A 93 -0.68 5.41 21.06
N ARG A 94 -0.69 6.63 20.51
CA ARG A 94 -1.25 7.82 21.17
C ARG A 94 -2.08 8.69 20.23
N THR A 95 -1.85 8.58 18.93
CA THR A 95 -2.53 9.36 17.92
C THR A 95 -3.90 8.76 17.58
N VAL A 96 -4.90 9.62 17.42
CA VAL A 96 -6.22 9.25 16.88
C VAL A 96 -6.55 10.25 15.81
N ASP A 97 -6.49 9.82 14.56
CA ASP A 97 -6.75 10.67 13.40
C ASP A 97 -7.21 9.84 12.21
N GLY A 98 -7.56 10.48 11.10
CA GLY A 98 -8.03 9.80 9.91
C GLY A 98 -8.31 10.74 8.75
N PRO A 99 -8.93 10.25 7.67
CA PRO A 99 -9.16 11.07 6.49
C PRO A 99 -10.01 12.29 6.82
N ALA A 100 -9.51 13.45 6.41
CA ALA A 100 -10.25 14.71 6.50
C ALA A 100 -11.37 14.76 5.43
N THR A 101 -11.88 15.94 5.12
CA THR A 101 -13.16 16.05 4.38
C THR A 101 -13.02 15.65 2.92
N LEU A 102 -11.93 16.03 2.26
CA LEU A 102 -11.70 15.71 0.86
C LEU A 102 -11.35 14.23 0.69
N ALA A 103 -10.47 13.69 1.53
CA ALA A 103 -10.09 12.29 1.50
C ALA A 103 -11.29 11.36 1.76
N ARG A 104 -12.15 11.66 2.75
CA ARG A 104 -13.41 10.91 2.97
C ARG A 104 -14.34 10.96 1.76
N LYS A 105 -14.45 12.12 1.13
CA LYS A 105 -15.23 12.27 -0.10
C LYS A 105 -14.62 11.46 -1.25
N ALA A 106 -13.30 11.42 -1.39
CA ALA A 106 -12.61 10.65 -2.41
C ALA A 106 -12.83 9.14 -2.22
N PHE A 107 -12.77 8.62 -0.98
CA PHE A 107 -13.18 7.24 -0.70
C PHE A 107 -14.62 6.96 -1.12
N TYR A 108 -15.57 7.80 -0.71
CA TYR A 108 -16.98 7.64 -1.04
C TYR A 108 -17.22 7.69 -2.56
N ASP A 109 -16.60 8.63 -3.27
CA ASP A 109 -16.71 8.72 -4.73
C ASP A 109 -16.05 7.51 -5.40
N GLY A 110 -14.90 7.05 -4.89
CA GLY A 110 -14.22 5.85 -5.38
C GLY A 110 -15.12 4.62 -5.31
N ILE A 111 -15.66 4.32 -4.12
CA ILE A 111 -16.52 3.13 -3.93
C ILE A 111 -17.89 3.23 -4.62
N THR A 112 -18.41 4.44 -4.89
CA THR A 112 -19.73 4.59 -5.55
C THR A 112 -19.65 4.77 -7.07
N LYS A 113 -18.58 5.37 -7.59
CA LYS A 113 -18.47 5.78 -8.99
C LYS A 113 -17.31 5.11 -9.72
N GLY A 114 -16.28 4.65 -9.01
CA GLY A 114 -15.12 3.99 -9.61
C GLY A 114 -15.48 2.71 -10.34
N ARG A 115 -14.65 2.34 -11.32
CA ARG A 115 -14.76 1.11 -12.13
C ARG A 115 -16.14 0.90 -12.74
N GLY A 116 -16.69 1.93 -13.39
CA GLY A 116 -18.04 1.88 -13.96
C GLY A 116 -19.13 1.64 -12.91
N SER A 117 -19.01 2.29 -11.75
CA SER A 117 -19.89 2.13 -10.58
C SER A 117 -19.83 0.78 -9.87
N LEU A 118 -18.83 -0.05 -10.13
CA LEU A 118 -18.54 -1.25 -9.34
C LEU A 118 -17.81 -0.93 -8.02
N GLY A 119 -17.21 0.24 -7.93
CA GLY A 119 -16.48 0.74 -6.78
C GLY A 119 -14.98 0.42 -6.83
N SER A 120 -14.15 1.46 -6.67
CA SER A 120 -12.71 1.33 -6.45
C SER A 120 -12.42 0.44 -5.25
N ILE A 121 -11.36 -0.37 -5.35
CA ILE A 121 -10.91 -1.21 -4.24
C ILE A 121 -9.71 -0.54 -3.59
N PHE A 122 -9.84 -0.17 -2.32
CA PHE A 122 -8.75 0.41 -1.53
C PHE A 122 -8.21 -0.65 -0.56
N VAL A 123 -6.99 -1.12 -0.77
CA VAL A 123 -6.30 -2.06 0.12
C VAL A 123 -5.38 -1.28 1.04
N TRP A 124 -5.46 -1.54 2.34
CA TRP A 124 -4.74 -0.77 3.35
C TRP A 124 -3.94 -1.66 4.29
N ALA A 125 -2.72 -1.24 4.61
CA ALA A 125 -1.96 -1.88 5.69
C ALA A 125 -2.55 -1.49 7.05
N SER A 126 -2.56 -2.42 8.01
CA SER A 126 -3.17 -2.19 9.32
C SER A 126 -2.33 -1.39 10.33
N GLY A 127 -1.15 -0.88 9.96
CA GLY A 127 -0.26 -0.14 10.87
C GLY A 127 0.93 -0.96 11.42
N ASN A 128 1.95 -0.28 11.93
CA ASN A 128 3.22 -0.85 12.41
C ASN A 128 3.55 -0.50 13.89
N GLY A 129 2.58 0.01 14.64
CA GLY A 129 2.70 0.52 16.03
C GLY A 129 2.64 -0.55 17.12
N GLY A 130 2.78 -1.84 16.78
CA GLY A 130 2.69 -2.94 17.76
C GLY A 130 3.67 -2.82 18.94
N ARG A 131 4.85 -2.23 18.75
CA ARG A 131 5.83 -1.96 19.84
C ARG A 131 5.34 -0.90 20.82
N ASP A 132 4.57 0.06 20.33
CA ASP A 132 4.04 1.19 21.10
C ASP A 132 2.65 0.87 21.67
N SER A 133 2.21 -0.38 21.53
CA SER A 133 0.88 -0.88 21.96
C SER A 133 -0.28 -0.17 21.27
N ASP A 134 -0.09 0.19 20.00
CA ASP A 134 -1.11 0.86 19.21
C ASP A 134 -2.30 -0.05 18.85
N ASN A 135 -3.42 0.58 18.51
CA ASN A 135 -4.65 -0.07 18.10
C ASN A 135 -5.17 0.54 16.80
N CYS A 136 -5.16 -0.24 15.73
CA CYS A 136 -5.56 0.23 14.40
C CYS A 136 -7.02 0.70 14.25
N ASN A 137 -7.89 0.61 15.27
CA ASN A 137 -9.16 1.35 15.25
C ASN A 137 -8.97 2.87 15.43
N CYS A 138 -7.82 3.30 15.94
CA CYS A 138 -7.43 4.71 16.11
C CYS A 138 -6.96 5.37 14.81
N ASP A 139 -6.61 4.57 13.80
CA ASP A 139 -6.37 5.02 12.43
C ASP A 139 -7.67 4.96 11.61
N GLY A 140 -8.20 6.13 11.24
CA GLY A 140 -9.44 6.26 10.47
C GLY A 140 -9.34 5.81 9.00
N TYR A 141 -8.14 5.62 8.45
CA TYR A 141 -7.96 5.07 7.10
C TYR A 141 -8.17 3.56 7.12
N THR A 142 -7.46 2.85 8.00
CA THR A 142 -7.58 1.39 8.13
C THR A 142 -8.89 0.95 8.81
N ASN A 143 -9.47 1.79 9.68
CA ASN A 143 -10.78 1.56 10.31
C ASN A 143 -11.98 1.92 9.41
N SER A 144 -11.75 2.38 8.19
CA SER A 144 -12.82 2.74 7.25
C SER A 144 -13.49 1.49 6.67
N ILE A 145 -14.82 1.52 6.55
CA ILE A 145 -15.57 0.47 5.81
C ILE A 145 -15.28 0.47 4.30
N TYR A 146 -14.60 1.50 3.79
CA TYR A 146 -14.24 1.63 2.38
C TYR A 146 -12.86 1.05 2.07
N THR A 147 -12.10 0.65 3.08
CA THR A 147 -10.79 0.04 2.93
C THR A 147 -10.82 -1.44 3.28
N LEU A 148 -10.07 -2.24 2.53
CA LEU A 148 -9.78 -3.63 2.84
C LEU A 148 -8.49 -3.65 3.66
N SER A 149 -8.63 -3.62 4.98
CA SER A 149 -7.50 -3.58 5.92
C SER A 149 -6.84 -4.96 6.07
N ILE A 150 -5.50 -5.00 5.91
CA ILE A 150 -4.66 -6.19 5.87
C ILE A 150 -3.53 -6.09 6.90
N SER A 151 -3.43 -7.11 7.76
CA SER A 151 -2.33 -7.28 8.72
C SER A 151 -1.26 -8.26 8.22
N SER A 152 -0.25 -8.52 9.04
CA SER A 152 0.87 -9.41 8.73
C SER A 152 0.90 -10.67 9.59
N ALA A 153 1.36 -11.77 9.00
CA ALA A 153 1.87 -12.94 9.70
C ALA A 153 3.36 -13.15 9.37
N THR A 154 4.13 -13.67 10.32
CA THR A 154 5.54 -14.04 10.06
C THR A 154 5.64 -15.34 9.25
N GLU A 155 6.83 -15.68 8.77
CA GLU A 155 7.09 -16.97 8.06
C GLU A 155 6.58 -18.18 8.86
N ASN A 156 6.73 -18.17 10.19
CA ASN A 156 6.26 -19.25 11.06
C ASN A 156 4.79 -19.12 11.50
N GLY A 157 4.02 -18.19 10.94
CA GLY A 157 2.61 -18.01 11.25
C GLY A 157 2.34 -17.34 12.60
N ASN A 158 3.31 -16.59 13.14
CA ASN A 158 3.14 -15.82 14.37
C ASN A 158 2.70 -14.38 14.08
N ILE A 159 2.22 -13.69 15.12
CA ILE A 159 1.95 -12.24 15.07
C ILE A 159 3.31 -11.50 15.11
N PRO A 160 3.66 -10.69 14.08
CA PRO A 160 4.90 -9.94 14.08
C PRO A 160 4.90 -8.82 15.13
N TRP A 161 6.08 -8.43 15.59
CA TRP A 161 6.28 -7.44 16.65
C TRP A 161 5.71 -6.05 16.36
N TYR A 162 5.51 -5.71 15.08
CA TYR A 162 4.96 -4.43 14.64
C TYR A 162 3.45 -4.47 14.42
N SER A 163 2.82 -5.65 14.43
CA SER A 163 1.39 -5.75 14.10
C SER A 163 0.54 -5.03 15.13
N GLU A 164 -0.41 -4.24 14.65
CA GLU A 164 -1.48 -3.67 15.47
C GLU A 164 -2.71 -4.59 15.41
N ALA A 165 -3.41 -4.71 16.53
CA ALA A 165 -4.61 -5.51 16.63
C ALA A 165 -5.84 -4.60 16.75
N CYS A 166 -6.84 -4.83 15.91
CA CYS A 166 -8.12 -4.12 15.97
C CYS A 166 -9.25 -4.96 15.34
N SER A 167 -10.48 -4.47 15.49
CA SER A 167 -11.68 -5.13 14.97
C SER A 167 -11.94 -4.85 13.48
N SER A 168 -11.26 -3.86 12.90
CA SER A 168 -11.46 -3.44 11.51
C SER A 168 -10.64 -4.23 10.50
N THR A 169 -9.55 -4.87 10.91
CA THR A 169 -8.75 -5.76 10.05
C THR A 169 -9.60 -6.90 9.49
N LEU A 170 -9.53 -7.10 8.17
CA LEU A 170 -10.30 -8.14 7.47
C LEU A 170 -9.52 -9.44 7.27
N ALA A 171 -8.22 -9.32 6.96
CA ALA A 171 -7.40 -10.47 6.58
C ALA A 171 -5.91 -10.25 6.88
N THR A 172 -5.09 -11.24 6.52
CA THR A 172 -3.65 -11.26 6.77
C THR A 172 -2.91 -11.87 5.60
N THR A 173 -1.75 -11.30 5.26
CA THR A 173 -0.78 -11.92 4.34
C THR A 173 0.59 -12.03 5.04
N TYR A 174 1.53 -12.77 4.43
CA TYR A 174 2.87 -12.86 4.97
C TYR A 174 3.63 -11.53 4.88
N SER A 175 4.54 -11.30 5.82
CA SER A 175 5.55 -10.24 5.77
C SER A 175 6.75 -10.68 6.61
N SER A 176 7.58 -9.73 7.04
CA SER A 176 8.76 -9.95 7.87
C SER A 176 8.43 -10.44 9.29
N GLY A 177 9.35 -11.21 9.87
CA GLY A 177 9.27 -11.66 11.26
C GLY A 177 10.43 -11.18 12.13
N SER A 178 10.69 -11.93 13.20
CA SER A 178 11.84 -11.72 14.09
C SER A 178 13.11 -12.39 13.52
N GLY A 179 14.24 -12.25 14.22
CA GLY A 179 15.53 -12.72 13.74
C GLY A 179 15.53 -14.19 13.30
N GLY A 180 15.94 -14.43 12.06
CA GLY A 180 16.02 -15.75 11.42
C GLY A 180 14.85 -16.10 10.50
N GLU A 181 13.74 -15.35 10.55
CA GLU A 181 12.62 -15.51 9.62
C GLU A 181 12.89 -14.74 8.31
N LYS A 182 12.43 -15.30 7.20
CA LYS A 182 12.50 -14.64 5.89
C LYS A 182 11.65 -13.37 5.85
N GLN A 183 12.00 -12.51 4.92
CA GLN A 183 11.33 -11.24 4.66
C GLN A 183 10.86 -11.21 3.21
N ILE A 184 10.24 -10.11 2.79
CA ILE A 184 9.70 -10.01 1.44
C ILE A 184 10.79 -9.72 0.42
N VAL A 185 10.78 -10.50 -0.66
CA VAL A 185 11.66 -10.36 -1.83
C VAL A 185 10.94 -9.58 -2.93
N THR A 186 11.48 -8.44 -3.34
CA THR A 186 10.86 -7.57 -4.33
C THR A 186 11.88 -6.66 -5.03
N THR A 187 11.42 -5.91 -6.04
CA THR A 187 12.19 -4.85 -6.71
C THR A 187 12.54 -3.74 -5.75
N ASP A 188 13.65 -3.04 -5.98
CA ASP A 188 14.09 -1.94 -5.14
C ASP A 188 14.59 -0.76 -5.99
N LEU A 189 14.81 0.40 -5.36
CA LEU A 189 15.35 1.57 -6.06
C LEU A 189 16.66 1.25 -6.77
N ARG A 190 16.98 2.09 -7.76
CA ARG A 190 18.23 2.00 -8.54
C ARG A 190 18.32 0.67 -9.31
N GLN A 191 17.18 0.15 -9.77
CA GLN A 191 17.07 -1.09 -10.54
C GLN A 191 17.68 -2.29 -9.79
N SER A 192 17.50 -2.32 -8.47
CA SER A 192 18.05 -3.38 -7.62
C SER A 192 16.96 -4.29 -7.08
N CYS A 193 17.37 -5.26 -6.27
CA CYS A 193 16.50 -6.22 -5.60
C CYS A 193 16.74 -6.15 -4.12
N THR A 194 15.67 -6.32 -3.35
CA THR A 194 15.75 -6.45 -1.91
C THR A 194 15.15 -7.78 -1.49
N GLU A 195 15.80 -8.42 -0.52
CA GLU A 195 15.26 -9.57 0.22
C GLU A 195 14.83 -9.15 1.63
N THR A 196 14.72 -7.83 1.86
CA THR A 196 14.54 -7.25 3.20
C THR A 196 13.46 -6.18 3.23
N HIS A 197 12.36 -6.38 2.51
CA HIS A 197 11.15 -5.57 2.68
C HIS A 197 10.29 -6.12 3.83
N THR A 198 9.73 -5.21 4.64
CA THR A 198 9.23 -5.50 6.00
C THR A 198 8.01 -4.67 6.35
N GLY A 199 7.31 -5.06 7.43
CA GLY A 199 6.17 -4.32 7.98
C GLY A 199 4.83 -4.70 7.35
N THR A 200 3.73 -4.21 7.93
CA THR A 200 2.38 -4.38 7.35
C THR A 200 2.24 -3.72 5.99
N SER A 201 3.09 -2.73 5.71
CA SER A 201 3.19 -2.09 4.40
C SER A 201 3.62 -3.03 3.26
N ALA A 202 4.28 -4.16 3.54
CA ALA A 202 4.55 -5.23 2.57
C ALA A 202 3.40 -6.25 2.49
N SER A 203 2.50 -6.29 3.48
CA SER A 203 1.35 -7.19 3.45
C SER A 203 0.24 -6.70 2.50
N ALA A 204 -0.04 -5.39 2.49
CA ALA A 204 -1.08 -4.81 1.65
C ALA A 204 -0.85 -5.00 0.14
N PRO A 205 0.37 -4.81 -0.42
CA PRO A 205 0.65 -5.08 -1.83
C PRO A 205 0.43 -6.53 -2.24
N LEU A 206 0.80 -7.51 -1.41
CA LEU A 206 0.51 -8.93 -1.69
C LEU A 206 -1.00 -9.17 -1.78
N ALA A 207 -1.79 -8.59 -0.87
CA ALA A 207 -3.25 -8.68 -0.92
C ALA A 207 -3.83 -7.98 -2.16
N ALA A 208 -3.30 -6.83 -2.54
CA ALA A 208 -3.69 -6.13 -3.77
C ALA A 208 -3.44 -6.99 -5.01
N GLY A 209 -2.31 -7.70 -5.08
CA GLY A 209 -2.02 -8.67 -6.13
C GLY A 209 -3.01 -9.84 -6.16
N ILE A 210 -3.33 -10.43 -5.00
CA ILE A 210 -4.34 -11.50 -4.91
C ILE A 210 -5.72 -11.01 -5.39
N ILE A 211 -6.12 -9.80 -5.02
CA ILE A 211 -7.38 -9.21 -5.45
C ILE A 211 -7.37 -8.96 -6.97
N ALA A 212 -6.22 -8.56 -7.55
CA ALA A 212 -6.09 -8.41 -8.99
C ALA A 212 -6.36 -9.73 -9.73
N LEU A 213 -5.82 -10.85 -9.24
CA LEU A 213 -6.12 -12.19 -9.78
C LEU A 213 -7.61 -12.54 -9.65
N ALA A 214 -8.23 -12.19 -8.51
CA ALA A 214 -9.66 -12.42 -8.31
C ALA A 214 -10.56 -11.58 -9.24
N LEU A 215 -10.09 -10.40 -9.67
CA LEU A 215 -10.81 -9.57 -10.64
C LEU A 215 -10.66 -10.05 -12.09
N GLU A 216 -9.60 -10.80 -12.41
CA GLU A 216 -9.38 -11.40 -13.74
C GLU A 216 -10.22 -12.67 -13.97
N ALA A 217 -10.58 -13.37 -12.89
CA ALA A 217 -11.16 -14.72 -12.87
C ALA A 217 -12.49 -14.91 -13.61
#